data_AF-A0A413FCV4-F1
#
_entry.id   AF-A0A413FCV4-F1
#
_cell.length_a   1.000
_cell.length_b   1.000
_cell.length_c   1.000
_cell.angle_alpha   90.00
_cell.angle_beta   90.00
_cell.angle_gamma   90.00
#
_symmetry.space_group_name_H-M   'P 1'
#
loop_
_entity.id
_entity.type
_entity.pdbx_description
1 polymer ?
#
loop_
_entity_poly.entity_id
_entity_poly.type
_entity_poly.pdbx_seq_one_letter_code
_entity_poly.pdbx_strand_id
1 'polypeptide(L)'
;MGSLLEQRKVLDKIMFLYAVACEDADLKTSAFLEVLVSCHHLSPTAIAKMSGVDVADVEKMLSGLSAEVDIYSKYEIAVTAMALRFFMKDCEPTI
;
A
#
# COMPACT_ATOMS: atom_id res chain seq x y z
N MET A 1 -12.55 -10.89 19.54
CA MET A 1 -11.70 -9.85 18.92
C MET A 1 -10.44 -10.42 18.22
N GLY A 2 -9.84 -11.53 18.67
CA GLY A 2 -8.59 -12.05 18.09
C GLY A 2 -8.68 -12.72 16.70
N SER A 3 -9.83 -13.23 16.25
CA SER A 3 -9.92 -13.99 14.98
C SER A 3 -9.92 -13.13 13.72
N LEU A 4 -10.44 -11.90 13.78
CA LEU A 4 -10.52 -10.99 12.62
C LEU A 4 -9.14 -10.40 12.26
N LEU A 5 -8.30 -10.15 13.26
CA LEU A 5 -6.94 -9.64 13.07
C LEU A 5 -6.05 -10.68 12.37
N GLU A 6 -6.18 -11.94 12.75
CA GLU A 6 -5.44 -13.05 12.14
C GLU A 6 -5.92 -13.35 10.71
N GLN A 7 -7.23 -13.20 10.45
CA GLN A 7 -7.77 -13.30 9.08
C GLN A 7 -7.23 -12.21 8.14
N ARG A 8 -7.09 -10.98 8.63
CA ARG A 8 -6.51 -9.86 7.86
C ARG A 8 -5.05 -10.13 7.48
N LYS A 9 -4.23 -10.58 8.44
CA LYS A 9 -2.81 -10.93 8.20
C LYS A 9 -2.64 -12.00 7.11
N VAL A 10 -3.58 -12.95 7.02
CA VAL A 10 -3.55 -13.99 5.98
C VAL A 10 -3.92 -13.40 4.62
N LEU A 11 -4.93 -12.54 4.56
CA LEU A 11 -5.33 -11.85 3.33
C LEU A 11 -4.23 -10.95 2.78
N ASP A 12 -3.53 -10.21 3.65
CA ASP A 12 -2.42 -9.33 3.25
C ASP A 12 -1.27 -10.14 2.60
N LYS A 13 -0.93 -11.30 3.19
CA LYS A 13 0.10 -12.20 2.64
C LYS A 13 -0.32 -12.81 1.31
N ILE A 14 -1.59 -13.18 1.15
CA ILE A 14 -2.12 -13.73 -0.11
C ILE A 14 -2.12 -12.66 -1.20
N MET A 15 -2.56 -11.44 -0.88
CA MET A 15 -2.55 -10.31 -1.81
C MET A 15 -1.13 -9.94 -2.25
N PHE A 16 -0.17 -9.95 -1.31
CA PHE A 16 1.24 -9.72 -1.62
C PHE A 16 1.80 -10.80 -2.57
N LEU A 17 1.55 -12.08 -2.29
CA LEU A 17 1.99 -13.20 -3.14
C LEU A 17 1.39 -13.11 -4.55
N TYR A 18 0.09 -12.78 -4.64
CA TYR A 18 -0.60 -12.60 -5.91
C TYR A 18 0.01 -11.44 -6.73
N ALA A 19 0.22 -10.28 -6.09
CA ALA A 19 0.79 -9.12 -6.76
C ALA A 19 2.24 -9.36 -7.23
N VAL A 20 3.05 -10.08 -6.45
CA VAL A 20 4.41 -10.49 -6.88
C VAL A 20 4.34 -11.40 -8.11
N ALA A 21 3.39 -12.35 -8.14
CA ALA A 21 3.25 -13.34 -9.22
C ALA A 21 2.69 -12.77 -10.52
N CYS A 22 1.85 -11.73 -10.47
CA CYS A 22 1.18 -11.16 -11.65
C CYS A 22 2.02 -10.17 -12.47
N GLU A 23 3.23 -9.80 -12.02
CA GLU A 23 4.08 -8.76 -12.65
C GLU A 23 3.46 -7.36 -12.84
N ASP A 24 2.23 -7.13 -12.39
CA ASP A 24 1.54 -5.85 -12.48
C ASP A 24 2.07 -4.84 -11.45
N ALA A 25 2.71 -3.78 -11.92
CA ALA A 25 3.34 -2.76 -11.08
C ALA A 25 2.32 -1.94 -10.28
N ASP A 26 1.15 -1.66 -10.85
CA ASP A 26 0.10 -0.90 -10.18
C ASP A 26 -0.49 -1.75 -9.05
N LEU A 27 -0.77 -3.03 -9.33
CA LEU A 27 -1.28 -3.97 -8.35
C LEU A 27 -0.30 -4.17 -7.18
N LYS A 28 1.02 -4.28 -7.46
CA LYS A 28 2.06 -4.35 -6.44
C LYS A 28 2.06 -3.12 -5.54
N THR A 29 1.96 -1.95 -6.15
CA THR A 29 1.92 -0.67 -5.43
C THR A 29 0.67 -0.60 -4.56
N SER A 30 -0.52 -0.92 -5.10
CA SER A 30 -1.78 -0.96 -4.37
C SER A 30 -1.76 -1.95 -3.20
N ALA A 31 -1.23 -3.16 -3.41
CA ALA A 31 -1.10 -4.15 -2.34
C ALA A 31 -0.19 -3.65 -1.21
N PHE A 32 0.88 -2.93 -1.54
CA PHE A 32 1.76 -2.35 -0.53
C PHE A 32 1.11 -1.17 0.21
N LEU A 33 0.37 -0.31 -0.50
CA LEU A 33 -0.42 0.76 0.13
C LEU A 33 -1.43 0.19 1.13
N GLU A 34 -2.09 -0.92 0.78
CA GLU A 34 -3.02 -1.59 1.68
C GLU A 34 -2.33 -2.03 2.98
N VAL A 35 -1.10 -2.54 2.91
CA VAL A 35 -0.30 -2.87 4.11
C VAL A 35 -0.01 -1.61 4.95
N LEU A 36 0.36 -0.50 4.32
CA LEU A 36 0.61 0.76 5.03
C LEU A 36 -0.64 1.28 5.77
N VAL A 37 -1.81 1.17 5.15
CA VAL A 37 -3.09 1.59 5.74
C VAL A 37 -3.54 0.61 6.82
N SER A 38 -3.59 -0.68 6.50
CA SER A 38 -4.16 -1.72 7.37
C SER A 38 -3.24 -2.13 8.52
N CYS A 39 -1.93 -2.23 8.30
CA CYS A 39 -0.97 -2.71 9.31
C CYS A 39 -0.27 -1.57 10.04
N HIS A 40 -0.06 -0.45 9.38
CA HIS A 40 0.71 0.67 9.91
C HIS A 40 -0.12 1.92 10.20
N HIS A 41 -1.43 1.87 9.94
CA HIS A 41 -2.41 2.92 10.26
C HIS A 41 -2.06 4.29 9.65
N LEU A 42 -1.32 4.30 8.54
CA LEU A 42 -1.10 5.50 7.74
C LEU A 42 -2.40 5.84 7.01
N SER A 43 -2.88 7.07 7.19
CA SER A 43 -4.05 7.51 6.44
C SER A 43 -3.69 7.80 4.97
N PRO A 44 -4.64 7.66 4.03
CA PRO A 44 -4.43 8.06 2.63
C PRO A 44 -3.95 9.51 2.52
N THR A 45 -4.44 10.40 3.37
CA THR A 45 -3.99 11.81 3.44
C THR A 45 -2.52 11.94 3.84
N ALA A 46 -2.04 11.12 4.78
CA ALA A 46 -0.63 11.14 5.17
C ALA A 46 0.26 10.66 4.01
N ILE A 47 -0.13 9.57 3.35
CA ILE A 47 0.59 9.04 2.18
C ILE A 47 0.64 10.08 1.07
N ALA A 48 -0.50 10.68 0.72
CA ALA A 48 -0.58 11.72 -0.30
C ALA A 48 0.31 12.92 0.00
N LYS A 49 0.35 13.36 1.26
CA LYS A 49 1.24 14.43 1.72
C LYS A 49 2.72 14.05 1.59
N MET A 50 3.07 12.79 1.84
CA MET A 50 4.44 12.29 1.72
C MET A 50 4.87 12.13 0.26
N SER A 51 3.96 11.74 -0.62
CA SER A 51 4.22 11.60 -2.06
C SER A 51 4.02 12.89 -2.86
N GLY A 52 3.45 13.94 -2.26
CA GLY A 52 3.20 15.20 -2.97
C GLY A 52 2.13 15.09 -4.07
N VAL A 53 1.19 14.15 -3.94
CA VAL A 53 0.09 13.91 -4.90
C VAL A 53 -1.27 14.21 -4.27
N ASP A 54 -2.34 14.17 -5.07
CA ASP A 54 -3.70 14.32 -4.55
C ASP A 54 -4.14 13.09 -3.73
N VAL A 55 -4.89 13.32 -2.65
CA VAL A 55 -5.46 12.24 -1.82
C VAL A 55 -6.36 11.34 -2.66
N ALA A 56 -7.11 11.90 -3.61
CA ALA A 56 -7.99 11.15 -4.50
C ALA A 56 -7.23 10.11 -5.32
N ASP A 57 -5.99 10.38 -5.71
CA ASP A 57 -5.19 9.43 -6.49
C ASP A 57 -4.70 8.26 -5.63
N VAL A 58 -4.36 8.52 -4.37
CA VAL A 58 -4.08 7.45 -3.39
C VAL A 58 -5.33 6.59 -3.14
N GLU A 59 -6.50 7.22 -3.00
CA GLU A 59 -7.77 6.50 -2.79
C GLU A 59 -8.17 5.66 -4.01
N LYS A 60 -7.95 6.15 -5.24
CA LYS A 60 -8.15 5.35 -6.47
C LYS A 60 -7.21 4.16 -6.53
N MET A 61 -5.92 4.33 -6.18
CA MET A 61 -4.97 3.22 -6.11
C MET A 61 -5.43 2.15 -5.12
N LEU A 62 -5.91 2.54 -3.94
CA LEU A 62 -6.45 1.63 -2.91
C LEU A 62 -7.76 0.95 -3.35
N SER A 63 -8.58 1.65 -4.14
CA SER A 63 -9.88 1.15 -4.62
C SER A 63 -9.78 0.29 -5.89
N GLY A 64 -8.57 0.01 -6.38
CA GLY A 64 -8.35 -0.76 -7.62
C GLY A 64 -8.65 0.01 -8.90
N LEU A 65 -8.82 1.33 -8.82
CA LEU A 65 -9.03 2.23 -9.96
C LEU A 65 -7.72 2.84 -10.46
N SER A 66 -6.62 2.07 -10.39
CA SER A 66 -5.29 2.56 -10.78
C SER A 66 -5.23 3.03 -12.23
N ALA A 67 -6.05 2.48 -13.12
CA ALA A 67 -6.15 2.92 -14.51
C ALA A 67 -6.55 4.40 -14.68
N GLU A 68 -7.20 5.01 -13.68
CA GLU A 68 -7.64 6.40 -13.67
C GLU A 68 -6.62 7.39 -13.05
N VAL A 69 -5.48 6.87 -12.60
CA VAL A 69 -4.40 7.66 -12.02
C VAL A 69 -3.34 7.92 -13.08
N ASP A 70 -2.88 9.17 -13.20
CA ASP A 70 -1.84 9.50 -14.16
C ASP A 70 -0.49 8.88 -13.76
N ILE A 71 0.39 8.70 -14.76
CA ILE A 71 1.65 8.00 -14.57
C ILE A 71 2.61 8.70 -13.60
N TYR A 72 2.57 10.03 -13.51
CA TYR A 72 3.41 10.79 -12.59
C TYR A 72 2.97 10.55 -11.16
N SER A 73 1.67 10.64 -10.89
CA SER A 73 1.11 10.35 -9.56
C SER A 73 1.38 8.90 -9.13
N LYS A 74 1.22 7.92 -10.04
CA LYS A 74 1.59 6.52 -9.78
C LYS A 74 3.06 6.37 -9.37
N TYR A 75 3.95 7.06 -10.08
CA TYR A 75 5.38 7.00 -9.82
C TYR A 75 5.72 7.56 -8.43
N GLU A 76 5.22 8.75 -8.09
CA GLU A 76 5.47 9.37 -6.78
C GLU A 76 4.90 8.55 -5.61
N ILE A 77 3.71 7.95 -5.81
CA ILE A 77 3.10 7.02 -4.86
C ILE A 77 3.99 5.78 -4.68
N ALA A 78 4.47 5.18 -5.78
CA ALA A 78 5.34 4.00 -5.72
C ALA A 78 6.68 4.31 -5.03
N VAL A 79 7.31 5.45 -5.33
CA VAL A 79 8.55 5.89 -4.67
C VAL A 79 8.33 6.05 -3.16
N THR A 80 7.23 6.69 -2.77
CA THR A 80 6.87 6.89 -1.36
C THR A 80 6.59 5.56 -0.65
N ALA A 81 5.83 4.67 -1.28
CA ALA A 81 5.57 3.32 -0.78
C ALA A 81 6.88 2.54 -0.57
N MET A 82 7.79 2.59 -1.55
CA MET A 82 9.11 1.96 -1.44
C MET A 82 9.95 2.55 -0.30
N ALA A 83 9.98 3.88 -0.15
CA ALA A 83 10.70 4.54 0.93
C ALA A 83 10.14 4.14 2.30
N LEU A 84 8.81 4.16 2.45
CA LEU A 84 8.13 3.76 3.67
C LEU A 84 8.43 2.31 4.05
N ARG A 85 8.51 1.39 3.08
CA ARG A 85 8.89 -0.01 3.34
C ARG A 85 10.17 -0.14 4.16
N PHE A 86 11.18 0.69 3.88
CA PHE A 86 12.44 0.64 4.61
C PHE A 86 12.31 1.17 6.04
N PHE A 87 11.57 2.26 6.25
CA PHE A 87 11.34 2.83 7.58
C PHE A 87 10.46 1.94 8.46
N MET A 88 9.47 1.30 7.87
CA MET A 88 8.50 0.48 8.59
C MET A 88 9.11 -0.86 9.04
N LYS A 89 10.19 -1.30 8.39
CA LYS A 89 10.95 -2.50 8.78
C LYS A 89 11.45 -2.44 10.23
N ASP A 90 11.87 -1.25 10.69
CA ASP A 90 12.35 -1.06 12.06
C ASP A 90 11.19 -1.03 13.09
N CYS A 91 9.96 -0.90 12.61
CA CYS A 91 8.73 -0.99 13.42
C CYS A 91 8.07 -2.37 13.36
N GLU A 92 8.62 -3.32 12.61
CA GLU A 92 8.12 -4.70 12.61
C GLU A 92 8.30 -5.30 14.01
N PRO A 93 7.25 -5.85 14.63
CA PRO A 93 7.40 -6.52 15.92
C PRO A 93 8.41 -7.66 15.77
N THR A 94 9.43 -7.70 16.62
CA THR A 94 10.29 -8.88 16.76
C THR A 94 9.42 -10.06 17.16
N ILE A 95 9.22 -10.98 16.22
CA ILE A 95 8.61 -12.29 16.45
C ILE A 95 9.61 -13.16 17.19
#